data_AF-A0A0T6Z5S7-F1
#
_entry.id   AF-A0A0T6Z5S7-F1
#
_cell.length_a   1.000
_cell.length_b   1.000
_cell.length_c   1.000
_cell.angle_alpha   90.00
_cell.angle_beta   90.00
_cell.angle_gamma   90.00
#
_symmetry.space_group_name_H-M   'P 1'
#
loop_
_entity.id
_entity.type
_entity.pdbx_description
1 polymer ?
#
loop_
_entity_poly.entity_id
_entity_poly.type
_entity_poly.pdbx_seq_one_letter_code
_entity_poly.pdbx_strand_id
1 'polypeptide(L)'
;MRRRLRKVACDEFDRAVFQHRQADAVIETTTHAIQRIEMPSQQISNIIGVIDEIAFQTNLLALNAGVEAARAGAAGSGFAVVAQEVRELAQRSAQAAKEIKKLIDNSKDEVATGVRLVGETGAALREIGDYVTRINQYMSQIANNARDQPTGLVEVNIAITQMDRLTQQNAAMVEETSAASVHLAKESTDLRMRLSQFTLNCHSDIQQTWSRRNPARAA
;
A
#
# COMPACT_ATOMS: atom_id res chain seq x y z
N MET A 1 -8.42 -18.61 23.29
CA MET A 1 -7.27 -17.97 22.61
C MET A 1 -7.68 -17.17 21.37
N ARG A 2 -8.38 -17.74 20.38
CA ARG A 2 -8.76 -17.04 19.12
C ARG A 2 -9.63 -15.77 19.28
N ARG A 3 -10.60 -15.76 20.22
CA ARG A 3 -11.39 -14.54 20.53
C ARG A 3 -10.55 -13.41 21.13
N ARG A 4 -9.48 -13.72 21.88
CA ARG A 4 -8.57 -12.71 22.46
C ARG A 4 -7.71 -12.05 21.39
N LEU A 5 -7.13 -12.83 20.47
CA LEU A 5 -6.32 -12.31 19.35
C LEU A 5 -7.11 -11.35 18.45
N ARG A 6 -8.37 -11.70 18.12
CA ARG A 6 -9.24 -10.81 17.34
C ARG A 6 -9.57 -9.50 18.08
N LYS A 7 -9.78 -9.57 19.40
CA LYS A 7 -10.06 -8.38 20.21
C LYS A 7 -8.85 -7.44 20.26
N VAL A 8 -7.65 -7.98 20.49
CA VAL A 8 -6.41 -7.20 20.50
C VAL A 8 -6.13 -6.54 19.15
N ALA A 9 -6.37 -7.25 18.03
CA ALA A 9 -6.18 -6.69 16.70
C ALA A 9 -7.18 -5.56 16.37
N CYS A 10 -8.44 -5.68 16.78
CA CYS A 10 -9.41 -4.58 16.67
C CYS A 10 -9.03 -3.39 17.55
N ASP A 11 -8.67 -3.65 18.81
CA ASP A 11 -8.31 -2.59 19.77
C ASP A 11 -7.07 -1.79 19.30
N GLU A 12 -6.03 -2.45 18.78
CA GLU A 12 -4.85 -1.76 18.23
C GLU A 12 -5.15 -0.97 16.96
N PHE A 13 -6.05 -1.48 16.11
CA PHE A 13 -6.47 -0.74 14.92
C PHE A 13 -7.28 0.50 15.27
N ASP A 14 -8.24 0.38 16.19
CA ASP A 14 -9.03 1.51 16.66
C ASP A 14 -8.13 2.59 17.28
N ARG A 15 -7.06 2.18 17.98
CA ARG A 15 -6.01 3.11 18.46
C ARG A 15 -5.27 3.79 17.32
N ALA A 16 -4.87 3.06 16.28
CA ALA A 16 -4.17 3.64 15.13
C ALA A 16 -5.03 4.68 14.38
N VAL A 17 -6.30 4.35 14.13
CA VAL A 17 -7.26 5.28 13.49
C VAL A 17 -7.52 6.49 14.40
N PHE A 18 -7.64 6.29 15.71
CA PHE A 18 -7.82 7.37 16.66
C PHE A 18 -6.60 8.31 16.72
N GLN A 19 -5.38 7.77 16.73
CA GLN A 19 -4.15 8.57 16.67
C GLN A 19 -4.06 9.38 15.37
N HIS A 20 -4.41 8.77 14.24
CA HIS A 20 -4.40 9.46 12.95
C HIS A 20 -5.39 10.63 12.92
N ARG A 21 -6.64 10.43 13.40
CA ARG A 21 -7.63 11.51 13.52
C ARG A 21 -7.18 12.66 14.42
N GLN A 22 -6.48 12.34 15.52
CA GLN A 22 -5.91 13.37 16.38
C GLN A 22 -4.81 14.16 15.65
N ALA A 23 -3.97 13.49 14.88
CA ALA A 23 -2.92 14.15 14.11
C ALA A 23 -3.52 15.11 13.06
N ASP A 24 -4.59 14.71 12.37
CA ASP A 24 -5.31 15.58 11.44
C ASP A 24 -5.88 16.83 12.13
N ALA A 25 -6.53 16.66 13.29
CA ALA A 25 -7.06 17.77 14.08
C ALA A 25 -5.96 18.73 14.57
N VAL A 26 -4.79 18.20 14.93
CA VAL A 26 -3.63 19.00 15.31
C VAL A 26 -3.14 19.82 14.11
N ILE A 27 -2.99 19.21 12.93
CA ILE A 27 -2.57 19.92 11.72
C ILE A 27 -3.54 21.03 11.33
N GLU A 28 -4.85 20.78 11.40
CA GLU A 28 -5.88 21.79 11.15
C GLU A 28 -5.75 22.96 12.13
N THR A 29 -5.62 22.65 13.42
CA THR A 29 -5.43 23.65 14.47
C THR A 29 -4.15 24.46 14.26
N THR A 30 -3.04 23.80 13.90
CA THR A 30 -1.76 24.44 13.60
C THR A 30 -1.87 25.36 12.39
N THR A 31 -2.53 24.92 11.32
CA THR A 31 -2.75 25.73 10.12
C THR A 31 -3.54 27.00 10.46
N HIS A 32 -4.62 26.85 11.22
CA HIS A 32 -5.42 27.98 11.68
C HIS A 32 -4.64 28.92 12.61
N ALA A 33 -3.79 28.38 13.50
CA ALA A 33 -2.93 29.19 14.36
C ALA A 33 -1.91 30.02 13.55
N ILE A 34 -1.34 29.45 12.49
CA ILE A 34 -0.41 30.15 11.60
C ILE A 34 -1.15 31.24 10.80
N GLN A 35 -2.34 30.96 10.27
CA GLN A 35 -3.18 31.97 9.60
C GLN A 35 -3.57 33.13 10.53
N ARG A 36 -3.78 32.85 11.82
CA ARG A 36 -4.02 33.87 12.83
C ARG A 36 -2.82 34.79 13.08
N ILE A 37 -1.61 34.43 12.65
CA ILE A 37 -0.41 35.29 12.73
C ILE A 37 -0.29 36.18 11.49
N GLU A 38 -0.77 35.72 10.34
CA GLU A 38 -0.75 36.47 9.08
C GLU A 38 -1.55 37.78 9.16
N MET A 39 -2.78 37.71 9.70
CA MET A 39 -3.66 38.90 9.83
C MET A 39 -3.04 40.02 10.70
N PRO A 40 -2.57 39.77 11.94
CA PRO A 40 -1.85 40.75 12.74
C PRO A 40 -0.59 41.29 12.06
N SER A 41 0.14 40.44 11.33
CA SER A 41 1.35 40.88 10.60
C SER A 41 1.01 41.90 9.51
N GLN A 42 -0.12 41.72 8.82
CA GLN A 42 -0.62 42.69 7.83
C GLN A 42 -1.06 44.00 8.50
N GLN A 43 -1.69 43.93 9.67
CA GLN A 43 -2.05 45.12 10.45
C GLN A 43 -0.80 45.89 10.90
N ILE A 44 0.23 45.19 11.38
CA ILE A 44 1.52 45.79 11.74
C ILE A 44 2.14 46.48 10.52
N SER A 45 2.17 45.83 9.34
CA SER A 45 2.70 46.43 8.11
C SER A 45 1.99 47.74 7.74
N ASN A 46 0.67 47.81 7.91
CA ASN A 46 -0.10 49.04 7.69
C ASN A 46 0.26 50.14 8.70
N ILE A 47 0.40 49.80 9.98
CA ILE A 47 0.81 50.75 11.04
C ILE A 47 2.20 51.31 10.75
N ILE A 48 3.14 50.46 10.33
CA ILE A 48 4.49 50.88 9.94
C ILE A 48 4.45 51.82 8.72
N GLY A 49 3.54 51.59 7.77
CA GLY A 49 3.30 52.52 6.67
C GLY A 49 2.86 53.91 7.14
N VAL A 50 1.93 53.97 8.09
CA VAL A 50 1.50 55.25 8.71
C VAL A 50 2.65 55.93 9.45
N ILE A 51 3.52 55.16 10.13
CA ILE A 51 4.69 55.71 10.84
C ILE A 51 5.70 56.31 9.84
N ASP A 52 5.96 55.65 8.71
CA ASP A 52 6.83 56.19 7.64
C ASP A 52 6.24 57.49 7.06
N GLU A 53 4.91 57.55 6.88
CA GLU A 53 4.22 58.77 6.44
C GLU A 53 4.35 59.91 7.47
N ILE A 54 4.15 59.63 8.77
CA ILE A 54 4.33 60.60 9.85
C ILE A 54 5.78 61.11 9.89
N ALA A 55 6.75 60.20 9.74
CA ALA A 55 8.15 60.56 9.69
C ALA A 55 8.45 61.48 8.49
N PHE A 56 7.88 61.19 7.32
CA PHE A 56 8.02 62.03 6.13
C PHE A 56 7.40 63.42 6.31
N GLN A 57 6.19 63.50 6.85
CA GLN A 57 5.51 64.75 7.16
C GLN A 57 6.29 65.58 8.19
N THR A 58 6.83 64.94 9.24
CA THR A 58 7.65 65.58 10.26
C THR A 58 8.96 66.14 9.65
N ASN A 59 9.58 65.39 8.75
CA ASN A 59 10.77 65.84 8.02
C ASN A 59 10.48 67.06 7.13
N LEU A 60 9.31 67.11 6.46
CA LEU A 60 8.90 68.29 5.68
C LEU A 60 8.58 69.51 6.56
N LEU A 61 7.91 69.31 7.70
CA LEU A 61 7.64 70.37 8.66
C LEU A 61 8.94 70.97 9.23
N ALA A 62 9.90 70.10 9.58
CA ALA A 62 11.21 70.50 10.05
C ALA A 62 12.00 71.27 8.99
N LEU A 63 11.92 70.86 7.73
CA LEU A 63 12.52 71.60 6.61
C LEU A 63 11.92 73.01 6.49
N ASN A 64 10.59 73.13 6.52
CA ASN A 64 9.91 74.42 6.45
C ASN A 64 10.30 75.33 7.63
N ALA A 65 10.37 74.77 8.84
CA ALA A 65 10.82 75.51 10.03
C ALA A 65 12.28 75.97 9.90
N GLY A 66 13.16 75.14 9.33
CA GLY A 66 14.54 75.50 9.07
C GLY A 66 14.69 76.66 8.07
N VAL A 67 13.86 76.67 7.02
CA VAL A 67 13.81 77.77 6.03
C VAL A 67 13.35 79.07 6.68
N GLU A 68 12.28 79.03 7.48
CA GLU A 68 11.76 80.24 8.14
C GLU A 68 12.72 80.75 9.22
N ALA A 69 13.42 79.86 9.93
CA ALA A 69 14.47 80.22 10.87
C ALA A 69 15.65 80.92 10.18
N ALA A 70 16.08 80.45 9.00
CA ALA A 70 17.10 81.13 8.20
C ALA A 70 16.63 82.51 7.73
N ARG A 71 15.34 82.66 7.41
CA ARG A 71 14.72 83.92 7.00
C ARG A 71 14.66 84.96 8.13
N ALA A 72 14.48 84.52 9.37
CA ALA A 72 14.50 85.37 10.57
C ALA A 72 15.92 85.82 11.00
N GLY A 73 16.98 85.34 10.34
CA GLY A 73 18.36 85.75 10.60
C GLY A 73 18.82 85.44 12.04
N ALA A 74 19.41 86.42 12.72
CA ALA A 74 19.96 86.25 14.07
C ALA A 74 18.91 85.85 15.13
N ALA A 75 17.66 86.26 14.96
CA ALA A 75 16.56 85.90 15.87
C ALA A 75 16.10 84.44 15.73
N GLY A 76 16.40 83.80 14.59
CA GLY A 76 15.99 82.43 14.28
C GLY A 76 17.03 81.36 14.59
N SER A 77 18.23 81.70 15.09
CA SER A 77 19.34 80.75 15.22
C SER A 77 19.02 79.55 16.12
N GLY A 78 18.33 79.78 17.25
CA GLY A 78 17.88 78.70 18.14
C GLY A 78 16.81 77.80 17.51
N PHE A 79 15.90 78.37 16.73
CA PHE A 79 14.88 77.61 15.99
C PHE A 79 15.49 76.78 14.86
N ALA A 80 16.55 77.25 14.22
CA ALA A 80 17.26 76.50 13.18
C ALA A 80 17.89 75.21 13.73
N VAL A 81 18.46 75.25 14.94
CA VAL A 81 19.03 74.06 15.59
C VAL A 81 17.94 73.04 15.92
N VAL A 82 16.81 73.48 16.48
CA VAL A 82 15.68 72.59 16.78
C VAL A 82 15.11 71.98 15.50
N ALA A 83 14.98 72.76 14.43
CA ALA A 83 14.51 72.26 13.14
C ALA A 83 15.42 71.17 12.55
N GLN A 84 16.75 71.32 12.67
CA GLN A 84 17.70 70.31 12.23
C GLN A 84 17.60 69.02 13.07
N GLU A 85 17.49 69.13 14.40
CA GLU A 85 17.35 67.96 15.30
C GLU A 85 16.05 67.18 15.02
N VAL A 86 14.94 67.88 14.83
CA VAL A 86 13.64 67.26 14.48
C VAL A 86 13.74 66.56 13.11
N ARG A 87 14.46 67.16 12.15
CA ARG A 87 14.68 66.56 10.83
C ARG A 87 15.50 65.27 10.92
N GLU A 88 16.59 65.27 11.68
CA GLU A 88 17.41 64.07 11.90
C GLU A 88 16.61 62.96 12.62
N LEU A 89 15.80 63.33 13.62
CA LEU A 89 14.92 62.37 14.31
C LEU A 89 13.87 61.75 13.37
N ALA A 90 13.29 62.57 12.48
CA ALA A 90 12.35 62.12 11.48
C ALA A 90 12.99 61.14 10.47
N GLN A 91 14.20 61.45 9.99
CA GLN A 91 14.96 60.55 9.11
C GLN A 91 15.31 59.22 9.78
N ARG A 92 15.73 59.25 11.06
CA ARG A 92 15.99 58.04 11.84
C ARG A 92 14.74 57.19 12.03
N SER A 93 13.59 57.84 12.30
CA SER A 93 12.29 57.15 12.40
C SER A 93 11.89 56.47 11.09
N ALA A 94 12.04 57.16 9.95
CA ALA A 94 11.75 56.59 8.63
C ALA A 94 12.65 55.39 8.30
N GLN A 95 13.94 55.47 8.64
CA GLN A 95 14.87 54.35 8.45
C GLN A 95 14.48 53.13 9.32
N ALA A 96 14.17 53.35 10.60
CA ALA A 96 13.71 52.29 11.48
C ALA A 96 12.39 51.66 11.00
N ALA A 97 11.44 52.48 10.52
CA ALA A 97 10.19 52.00 9.94
C ALA A 97 10.45 51.07 8.73
N LYS A 98 11.37 51.43 7.83
CA LYS A 98 11.76 50.59 6.68
C LYS A 98 12.39 49.26 7.11
N GLU A 99 13.25 49.27 8.12
CA GLU A 99 13.86 48.05 8.64
C GLU A 99 12.83 47.11 9.28
N ILE A 100 11.89 47.65 10.07
CA ILE A 100 10.79 46.88 10.63
C ILE A 100 9.90 46.32 9.52
N LYS A 101 9.57 47.12 8.50
CA LYS A 101 8.79 46.67 7.35
C LYS A 101 9.44 45.46 6.67
N LYS A 102 10.75 45.52 6.43
CA LYS A 102 11.51 44.40 5.85
C LYS A 102 11.44 43.14 6.72
N LEU A 103 11.55 43.26 8.05
CA LEU A 103 11.44 42.12 8.96
C LEU A 103 10.04 41.50 8.95
N ILE A 104 8.99 42.32 8.85
CA ILE A 104 7.61 41.85 8.74
C ILE A 104 7.37 41.15 7.39
N ASP A 105 7.88 41.70 6.29
CA ASP A 105 7.77 41.10 4.96
C ASP A 105 8.48 39.73 4.93
N ASN A 106 9.70 39.64 5.46
CA ASN A 106 10.39 38.35 5.61
C ASN A 106 9.59 37.36 6.48
N SER A 107 9.01 37.85 7.58
CA SER A 107 8.20 37.01 8.47
C SER A 107 6.94 36.47 7.76
N LYS A 108 6.36 37.25 6.84
CA LYS A 108 5.22 36.83 6.02
C LYS A 108 5.61 35.68 5.08
N ASP A 109 6.78 35.77 4.45
CA ASP A 109 7.28 34.71 3.55
C ASP A 109 7.58 33.41 4.31
N GLU A 110 8.15 33.50 5.50
CA GLU A 110 8.38 32.35 6.40
C GLU A 110 7.07 31.71 6.85
N VAL A 111 6.07 32.52 7.23
CA VAL A 111 4.72 32.05 7.58
C VAL A 111 4.07 31.33 6.39
N ALA A 112 4.12 31.90 5.20
CA ALA A 112 3.56 31.28 3.99
C ALA A 112 4.23 29.94 3.67
N THR A 113 5.56 29.88 3.82
CA THR A 113 6.34 28.64 3.66
C THR A 113 5.93 27.61 4.71
N GLY A 114 5.75 28.02 5.97
CA GLY A 114 5.27 27.18 7.06
C GLY A 114 3.88 26.58 6.78
N VAL A 115 2.93 27.39 6.30
CA VAL A 115 1.59 26.91 5.90
C VAL A 115 1.70 25.84 4.81
N ARG A 116 2.53 26.06 3.78
CA ARG A 116 2.72 25.09 2.71
C ARG A 116 3.26 23.75 3.24
N LEU A 117 4.30 23.78 4.07
CA LEU A 117 4.92 22.57 4.64
C LEU A 117 3.96 21.81 5.56
N VAL A 118 3.18 22.52 6.37
CA VAL A 118 2.14 21.91 7.21
C VAL A 118 1.05 21.27 6.34
N GLY A 119 0.66 21.92 5.23
CA GLY A 119 -0.28 21.37 4.25
C GLY A 119 0.23 20.10 3.57
N GLU A 120 1.50 20.07 3.15
CA GLU A 120 2.16 18.88 2.59
C GLU A 120 2.23 17.74 3.62
N THR A 121 2.55 18.06 4.87
CA THR A 121 2.53 17.10 5.98
C THR A 121 1.13 16.52 6.19
N GLY A 122 0.09 17.36 6.15
CA GLY A 122 -1.30 16.94 6.26
C GLY A 122 -1.78 16.08 5.09
N ALA A 123 -1.24 16.28 3.89
CA ALA A 123 -1.51 15.39 2.75
C ALA A 123 -0.84 14.02 2.95
N ALA A 124 0.43 14.00 3.37
CA ALA A 124 1.15 12.76 3.64
C ALA A 124 0.49 11.94 4.78
N LEU A 125 0.05 12.60 5.86
CA LEU A 125 -0.66 11.91 6.92
C LEU A 125 -1.98 11.29 6.43
N ARG A 126 -2.78 11.99 5.63
CA ARG A 126 -4.00 11.44 5.05
C ARG A 126 -3.73 10.19 4.21
N GLU A 127 -2.66 10.20 3.41
CA GLU A 127 -2.25 9.01 2.65
C GLU A 127 -1.90 7.83 3.58
N ILE A 128 -1.22 8.10 4.70
CA ILE A 128 -0.96 7.09 5.74
C ILE A 128 -2.27 6.55 6.32
N GLY A 129 -3.26 7.40 6.59
CA GLY A 129 -4.60 6.98 7.02
C GLY A 129 -5.28 6.02 6.05
N ASP A 130 -5.17 6.29 4.75
CA ASP A 130 -5.68 5.41 3.70
C ASP A 130 -4.93 4.08 3.64
N TYR A 131 -3.61 4.07 3.83
CA TYR A 131 -2.85 2.81 3.96
C TYR A 131 -3.27 2.00 5.17
N VAL A 132 -3.44 2.63 6.34
CA VAL A 132 -3.90 1.98 7.57
C VAL A 132 -5.26 1.31 7.35
N THR A 133 -6.19 2.01 6.70
CA THR A 133 -7.52 1.47 6.36
C THR A 133 -7.43 0.27 5.43
N ARG A 134 -6.60 0.33 4.37
CA ARG A 134 -6.39 -0.79 3.43
C ARG A 134 -5.77 -2.00 4.12
N ILE A 135 -4.78 -1.79 5.00
CA ILE A 135 -4.16 -2.87 5.78
C ILE A 135 -5.21 -3.59 6.62
N ASN A 136 -6.15 -2.87 7.23
CA ASN A 136 -7.24 -3.49 7.99
C ASN A 136 -8.16 -4.35 7.14
N GLN A 137 -8.49 -3.89 5.92
CA GLN A 137 -9.27 -4.68 4.98
C GLN A 137 -8.54 -5.99 4.63
N TYR A 138 -7.23 -5.93 4.37
CA TYR A 138 -6.42 -7.12 4.13
C TYR A 138 -6.36 -8.05 5.35
N MET A 139 -6.18 -7.50 6.57
CA MET A 139 -6.21 -8.31 7.79
C MET A 139 -7.56 -8.99 7.99
N SER A 140 -8.67 -8.32 7.68
CA SER A 140 -10.00 -8.91 7.74
C SER A 140 -10.17 -10.04 6.72
N GLN A 141 -9.67 -9.87 5.50
CA GLN A 141 -9.66 -10.93 4.48
C GLN A 141 -8.82 -12.13 4.91
N ILE A 142 -7.60 -11.91 5.41
CA ILE A 142 -6.73 -12.98 5.93
C ILE A 142 -7.42 -13.73 7.08
N ALA A 143 -8.05 -13.00 8.01
CA ALA A 143 -8.77 -13.62 9.12
C ALA A 143 -9.96 -14.46 8.68
N ASN A 144 -10.64 -14.09 7.59
CA ASN A 144 -11.71 -14.88 6.99
C ASN A 144 -11.14 -16.12 6.27
N ASN A 145 -10.13 -15.95 5.42
CA ASN A 145 -9.47 -17.07 4.73
C ASN A 145 -8.94 -18.11 5.74
N ALA A 146 -8.33 -17.66 6.84
CA ALA A 146 -7.85 -18.53 7.91
C ALA A 146 -8.97 -19.27 8.66
N ARG A 147 -10.23 -18.82 8.59
CA ARG A 147 -11.40 -19.56 9.11
C ARG A 147 -11.87 -20.64 8.15
N ASP A 148 -11.78 -20.41 6.85
CA ASP A 148 -12.30 -21.32 5.83
C ASP A 148 -11.28 -22.42 5.45
N GLN A 149 -9.99 -22.11 5.55
CA GLN A 149 -8.89 -23.03 5.22
C GLN A 149 -8.94 -24.39 5.94
N PRO A 150 -9.29 -24.50 7.24
CA PRO A 150 -9.45 -25.79 7.90
C PRO A 150 -10.52 -26.67 7.26
N THR A 151 -11.62 -26.10 6.79
CA THR A 151 -12.68 -26.84 6.10
C THR A 151 -12.15 -27.43 4.79
N GLY A 152 -11.41 -26.64 4.01
CA GLY A 152 -10.75 -27.14 2.80
C GLY A 152 -9.73 -28.24 3.10
N LEU A 153 -9.00 -28.16 4.23
CA LEU A 153 -8.09 -29.22 4.66
C LEU A 153 -8.83 -30.52 5.02
N VAL A 154 -10.05 -30.43 5.57
CA VAL A 154 -10.87 -31.62 5.84
C VAL A 154 -11.29 -32.30 4.52
N GLU A 155 -11.71 -31.53 3.52
CA GLU A 155 -12.07 -32.07 2.20
C GLU A 155 -10.87 -32.75 1.52
N VAL A 156 -9.69 -32.12 1.57
CA VAL A 156 -8.44 -32.71 1.07
C VAL A 156 -8.10 -34.00 1.81
N ASN A 157 -8.26 -34.03 3.14
CA ASN A 157 -7.99 -35.22 3.93
C ASN A 157 -8.93 -36.39 3.57
N ILE A 158 -10.21 -36.11 3.33
CA ILE A 158 -11.19 -37.10 2.86
C ILE A 158 -10.76 -37.65 1.49
N ALA A 159 -10.39 -36.78 0.55
CA ALA A 159 -9.94 -37.19 -0.78
C ALA A 159 -8.68 -38.07 -0.72
N ILE A 160 -7.71 -37.74 0.13
CA ILE A 160 -6.50 -38.55 0.35
C ILE A 160 -6.87 -39.93 0.91
N THR A 161 -7.77 -39.98 1.90
CA THR A 161 -8.22 -41.25 2.50
C THR A 161 -8.92 -42.14 1.47
N GLN A 162 -9.71 -41.54 0.57
CA GLN A 162 -10.36 -42.26 -0.51
C GLN A 162 -9.37 -42.74 -1.58
N MET A 163 -8.38 -41.92 -1.95
CA MET A 163 -7.29 -42.33 -2.83
C MET A 163 -6.48 -43.48 -2.25
N ASP A 164 -6.19 -43.46 -0.95
CA ASP A 164 -5.49 -44.56 -0.26
C ASP A 164 -6.29 -45.87 -0.37
N ARG A 165 -7.61 -45.81 -0.12
CA ARG A 165 -8.49 -46.99 -0.28
C ARG A 165 -8.51 -47.54 -1.70
N LEU A 166 -8.60 -46.67 -2.71
CA LEU A 166 -8.54 -47.09 -4.12
C LEU A 166 -7.17 -47.68 -4.48
N THR A 167 -6.10 -47.14 -3.93
CA THR A 167 -4.73 -47.64 -4.13
C THR A 167 -4.58 -49.04 -3.53
N GLN A 168 -5.09 -49.27 -2.32
CA GLN A 168 -5.11 -50.59 -1.69
C GLN A 168 -5.99 -51.58 -2.47
N GLN A 169 -7.15 -51.16 -2.95
CA GLN A 169 -8.02 -52.00 -3.76
C GLN A 169 -7.37 -52.38 -5.10
N ASN A 170 -6.66 -51.44 -5.75
CA ASN A 170 -5.91 -51.74 -6.96
C ASN A 170 -4.79 -52.74 -6.70
N ALA A 171 -4.07 -52.62 -5.58
CA ALA A 171 -3.05 -53.59 -5.20
C ALA A 171 -3.65 -55.00 -5.01
N ALA A 172 -4.75 -55.11 -4.25
CA ALA A 172 -5.44 -56.38 -4.06
C ALA A 172 -5.97 -56.97 -5.39
N MET A 173 -6.52 -56.13 -6.26
CA MET A 173 -7.01 -56.56 -7.58
C MET A 173 -5.87 -57.06 -8.47
N VAL A 174 -4.69 -56.43 -8.41
CA VAL A 174 -3.50 -56.90 -9.14
C VAL A 174 -3.03 -58.25 -8.60
N GLU A 175 -3.04 -58.46 -7.29
CA GLU A 175 -2.74 -59.76 -6.68
C GLU A 175 -3.72 -60.85 -7.13
N GLU A 176 -5.02 -60.56 -7.09
CA GLU A 176 -6.07 -61.49 -7.54
C GLU A 176 -5.94 -61.80 -9.04
N THR A 177 -5.68 -60.78 -9.87
CA THR A 177 -5.50 -60.94 -11.32
C THR A 177 -4.23 -61.75 -11.63
N SER A 178 -3.15 -61.54 -10.88
CA SER A 178 -1.93 -62.33 -10.99
C SER A 178 -2.18 -63.80 -10.63
N ALA A 179 -2.89 -64.05 -9.53
CA ALA A 179 -3.28 -65.41 -9.13
C ALA A 179 -4.17 -66.10 -10.17
N ALA A 180 -5.16 -65.39 -10.71
CA ALA A 180 -6.00 -65.88 -11.80
C ALA A 180 -5.20 -66.19 -13.06
N SER A 181 -4.23 -65.34 -13.41
CA SER A 181 -3.32 -65.55 -14.55
C SER A 181 -2.46 -66.81 -14.36
N VAL A 182 -1.95 -67.04 -13.16
CA VAL A 182 -1.21 -68.28 -12.81
C VAL A 182 -2.12 -69.50 -12.88
N HIS A 183 -3.37 -69.41 -12.40
CA HIS A 183 -4.34 -70.50 -12.50
C HIS A 183 -4.68 -70.83 -13.97
N LEU A 184 -4.93 -69.81 -14.80
CA LEU A 184 -5.21 -69.99 -16.22
C LEU A 184 -4.02 -70.62 -16.97
N ALA A 185 -2.79 -70.23 -16.63
CA ALA A 185 -1.58 -70.83 -17.21
C ALA A 185 -1.45 -72.33 -16.86
N LYS A 186 -1.82 -72.72 -15.63
CA LYS A 186 -1.87 -74.13 -15.21
C LYS A 186 -2.93 -74.92 -15.98
N GLU A 187 -4.16 -74.40 -16.07
CA GLU A 187 -5.26 -75.02 -16.84
C GLU A 187 -4.90 -75.19 -18.32
N SER A 188 -4.31 -74.16 -18.95
CA SER A 188 -3.83 -74.26 -20.33
C SER A 188 -2.75 -75.34 -20.50
N THR A 189 -1.89 -75.53 -19.50
CA THR A 189 -0.86 -76.58 -19.51
C THR A 189 -1.49 -77.96 -19.37
N ASP A 190 -2.47 -78.13 -18.47
CA ASP A 190 -3.20 -79.39 -18.29
C ASP A 190 -3.99 -79.77 -19.54
N LEU A 191 -4.70 -78.81 -20.15
CA LEU A 191 -5.41 -79.01 -21.41
C LEU A 191 -4.46 -79.46 -22.53
N ARG A 192 -3.28 -78.83 -22.64
CA ARG A 192 -2.25 -79.24 -23.61
C ARG A 192 -1.78 -80.67 -23.37
N MET A 193 -1.56 -81.06 -22.10
CA MET A 193 -1.17 -82.43 -21.75
C MET A 193 -2.26 -83.43 -22.15
N ARG A 194 -3.54 -83.15 -21.85
CA ARG A 194 -4.67 -83.99 -22.26
C ARG A 194 -4.79 -84.13 -23.76
N LEU A 195 -4.64 -83.03 -24.52
CA LEU A 195 -4.66 -83.06 -25.98
C LEU A 195 -3.50 -83.87 -26.57
N SER A 196 -2.32 -83.84 -25.95
CA SER A 196 -1.15 -84.62 -26.42
C SER A 196 -1.32 -86.14 -26.29
N GLN A 197 -2.26 -86.61 -25.47
CA GLN A 197 -2.60 -88.03 -25.34
C GLN A 197 -3.50 -88.53 -26.48
N PHE A 198 -4.16 -87.63 -27.20
CA PHE A 198 -4.94 -88.02 -28.37
C PHE A 198 -3.99 -88.32 -29.54
N THR A 199 -3.73 -89.60 -29.77
CA THR A 199 -3.13 -90.09 -30.99
C THR A 199 -4.18 -90.05 -32.09
N LEU A 200 -4.11 -89.03 -32.95
CA LEU A 200 -4.81 -89.07 -34.23
C LEU A 200 -4.13 -90.16 -35.06
N ASN A 201 -4.74 -91.33 -35.06
CA ASN A 201 -4.37 -92.40 -35.97
C ASN A 201 -4.66 -91.88 -37.38
N CYS A 202 -3.67 -91.24 -38.01
CA CYS A 202 -3.67 -91.04 -39.45
C CYS A 202 -3.58 -92.46 -40.04
N HIS A 203 -4.75 -93.08 -40.17
CA HIS A 203 -4.88 -94.42 -40.70
C HIS A 203 -4.43 -94.36 -42.15
N SER A 204 -3.19 -94.79 -42.38
CA SER A 204 -2.57 -95.06 -43.67
C SER A 204 -3.24 -96.28 -44.33
N ASP A 205 -4.55 -96.23 -44.50
CA ASP A 205 -5.40 -97.35 -44.94
C ASP A 205 -5.96 -97.13 -46.36
N ILE A 206 -5.29 -96.30 -47.16
CA ILE A 206 -5.68 -96.01 -48.55
C ILE A 206 -4.76 -96.72 -49.57
N GLN A 207 -3.66 -97.37 -49.19
CA GLN A 207 -2.73 -97.94 -50.19
C GLN A 207 -2.79 -99.46 -50.44
N GLN A 208 -3.47 -100.27 -49.62
CA GLN A 208 -3.52 -101.73 -49.87
C GLN A 208 -4.84 -102.27 -50.44
N THR A 209 -5.92 -101.50 -50.44
CA THR A 209 -7.22 -101.93 -51.00
C THR A 209 -7.38 -101.70 -52.50
N TRP A 210 -6.47 -100.97 -53.15
CA TRP A 210 -6.49 -100.72 -54.60
C TRP A 210 -5.83 -101.81 -55.46
N SER A 211 -4.97 -102.68 -54.91
CA SER A 211 -4.22 -103.68 -55.71
C SER A 211 -4.91 -105.05 -55.85
N ARG A 212 -5.98 -105.33 -55.08
CA ARG A 212 -6.71 -106.61 -55.15
C ARG A 212 -8.04 -106.55 -55.91
N ARG A 213 -8.41 -105.39 -56.47
CA ARG A 213 -9.72 -105.17 -57.11
C ARG A 213 -9.67 -104.84 -58.61
N ASN A 214 -8.56 -105.08 -59.30
CA ASN A 214 -8.50 -104.81 -60.74
C ASN A 214 -7.81 -105.92 -61.56
N PRO A 215 -8.57 -106.90 -62.10
CA PRO A 215 -8.10 -107.83 -63.13
C PRO A 215 -8.26 -107.28 -64.57
N ALA A 216 -8.38 -105.97 -64.79
CA ALA A 216 -8.51 -105.39 -66.13
C ALA A 216 -7.35 -104.45 -66.48
N ARG A 217 -6.22 -105.04 -66.88
CA ARG A 217 -5.26 -104.48 -67.86
C ARG A 217 -4.33 -105.59 -68.37
N ALA A 218 -4.93 -106.54 -69.07
CA ALA A 218 -4.26 -107.37 -70.06
C ALA A 218 -4.36 -106.64 -71.41
N ALA A 219 -3.27 -105.99 -71.81
CA ALA A 219 -2.87 -105.64 -73.17
C ALA A 219 -1.47 -105.00 -73.09
#